data_AF-A0A0N5CES6-F1
#
_entry.id   AF-A0A0N5CES6-F1
#
_cell.length_a   1.000
_cell.length_b   1.000
_cell.length_c   1.000
_cell.angle_alpha   90.00
_cell.angle_beta   90.00
_cell.angle_gamma   90.00
#
_symmetry.space_group_name_H-M   'P 1'
#
loop_
_entity.id
_entity.type
_entity.pdbx_description
1 polymer ?
#
loop_
_entity_poly.entity_id
_entity_poly.type
_entity_poly.pdbx_seq_one_letter_code
_entity_poly.pdbx_strand_id
1 'polypeptide(L)'
;MSSVPVNCLDFQSFENALEKLRKNDDKVIFRLNCEIPTKSFSQKSNDVSSICSQIEDEFKKLQQERYNIIERCLDENKKMYSDLSSKDSSDYELKTILNRIRLIKREKSVEEVIESQTQKLMSERCKKELYK
;
A
#
# COMPACT_ATOMS: atom_id res chain seq x y z
N MET A 1 13.79 5.19 6.20
CA MET A 1 12.75 5.16 5.15
C MET A 1 12.44 6.61 4.81
N SER A 2 12.59 7.01 3.55
CA SER A 2 12.28 8.39 3.14
C SER A 2 10.78 8.59 3.20
N SER A 3 10.27 9.33 4.20
CA SER A 3 8.86 9.64 4.26
C SER A 3 8.49 10.50 3.06
N VAL A 4 7.66 9.98 2.15
CA VAL A 4 7.11 10.81 1.07
C VAL A 4 6.29 11.92 1.73
N PRO A 5 6.61 13.21 1.51
CA PRO A 5 5.81 14.29 2.08
C PRO A 5 4.41 14.23 1.48
N VAL A 6 3.38 14.19 2.34
CA VAL A 6 1.98 14.10 1.93
C VAL A 6 1.16 15.18 2.63
N ASN A 7 0.54 16.05 1.83
CA ASN A 7 -0.50 16.96 2.29
C ASN A 7 -1.85 16.26 2.17
N CYS A 8 -2.44 15.82 3.29
CA CYS A 8 -3.72 15.11 3.29
C CYS A 8 -4.91 16.00 2.92
N LEU A 9 -4.75 17.32 2.92
CA LEU A 9 -5.77 18.27 2.51
C LEU A 9 -5.73 18.58 1.00
N ASP A 10 -4.79 17.98 0.28
CA ASP A 10 -4.75 17.99 -1.18
C ASP A 10 -4.81 16.54 -1.68
N PHE A 11 -5.90 16.20 -2.37
CA PHE A 11 -6.10 14.85 -2.86
C PHE A 11 -5.00 14.45 -3.87
N GLN A 12 -4.51 15.39 -4.68
CA GLN A 12 -3.47 15.09 -5.67
C GLN A 12 -2.13 14.78 -4.99
N SER A 13 -1.77 15.53 -3.93
CA SER A 13 -0.59 15.23 -3.11
C SER A 13 -0.68 13.83 -2.49
N PHE A 14 -1.84 13.46 -1.96
CA PHE A 14 -2.10 12.12 -1.41
C PHE A 14 -2.00 11.02 -2.46
N GLU A 15 -2.68 11.16 -3.59
CA GLU A 15 -2.69 10.17 -4.68
C GLU A 15 -1.27 9.95 -5.24
N ASN A 16 -0.54 11.04 -5.52
CA ASN A 16 0.83 10.98 -6.01
C ASN A 16 1.77 10.27 -5.03
N ALA A 17 1.55 10.43 -3.73
CA ALA A 17 2.36 9.75 -2.73
C ALA A 17 2.09 8.24 -2.70
N LEU A 18 0.82 7.83 -2.76
CA LEU A 18 0.47 6.42 -2.85
C LEU A 18 1.01 5.76 -4.12
N GLU A 19 0.90 6.43 -5.27
CA GLU A 19 1.43 5.90 -6.53
C GLU A 19 2.95 5.67 -6.44
N LYS A 20 3.70 6.63 -5.88
CA LYS A 20 5.15 6.50 -5.67
C LYS A 20 5.51 5.35 -4.74
N LEU A 21 4.75 5.15 -3.68
CA LEU A 21 4.99 4.06 -2.73
C LEU A 21 4.64 2.70 -3.31
N ARG A 22 3.58 2.60 -4.12
CA ARG A 22 3.20 1.35 -4.81
C ARG A 22 4.26 0.89 -5.82
N LYS A 23 5.01 1.81 -6.44
CA LYS A 23 6.17 1.46 -7.30
C LYS A 23 7.29 0.73 -6.57
N ASN A 24 7.33 0.74 -5.24
CA ASN A 24 8.28 -0.08 -4.50
C ASN A 24 7.93 -1.57 -4.54
N ASP A 25 6.67 -1.93 -4.75
CA ASP A 25 6.23 -3.32 -4.86
C ASP A 25 6.89 -4.00 -6.09
N ASP A 26 7.07 -3.27 -7.20
CA ASP A 26 7.77 -3.79 -8.40
C ASP A 26 9.19 -4.27 -8.11
N LYS A 27 9.91 -3.58 -7.22
CA LYS A 27 11.28 -3.96 -6.81
C LYS A 27 11.27 -5.25 -6.00
N VAL A 28 10.29 -5.39 -5.11
CA VAL A 28 10.13 -6.59 -4.27
C VAL A 28 9.69 -7.78 -5.13
N ILE A 29 8.78 -7.57 -6.08
CA ILE A 29 8.37 -8.59 -7.07
C ILE A 29 9.55 -9.02 -7.94
N PHE A 30 10.36 -8.07 -8.41
CA PHE A 30 11.57 -8.38 -9.19
C PHE A 30 12.52 -9.26 -8.37
N ARG A 31 12.79 -8.88 -7.11
CA ARG A 31 13.63 -9.67 -6.21
C ARG A 31 13.08 -11.08 -5.99
N LEU A 32 11.77 -11.23 -5.75
CA LEU A 32 11.12 -12.53 -5.62
C LEU A 32 11.36 -13.42 -6.86
N ASN A 33 11.22 -12.86 -8.06
CA ASN A 33 11.43 -13.60 -9.30
C ASN A 33 12.91 -13.95 -9.53
N CYS A 34 13.85 -13.14 -9.04
CA CYS A 34 15.29 -13.39 -9.14
C CYS A 34 15.78 -14.42 -8.10
N GLU A 35 15.31 -14.33 -6.86
CA GLU A 35 15.76 -15.16 -5.74
C GLU A 35 15.08 -16.53 -5.69
N ILE A 36 13.89 -16.66 -6.31
CA ILE A 36 13.18 -17.92 -6.52
C ILE A 36 13.08 -18.19 -8.03
N PRO A 37 14.15 -18.73 -8.66
CA PRO A 37 14.15 -18.99 -10.09
C PRO A 37 13.08 -20.02 -10.47
N THR A 38 12.57 -19.92 -11.68
CA THR A 38 11.71 -20.97 -12.27
C THR A 38 12.47 -22.30 -12.37
N LYS A 39 11.75 -23.44 -12.42
CA LYS A 39 12.31 -24.80 -12.37
C LYS A 39 13.55 -25.02 -13.25
N SER A 40 13.62 -24.36 -14.41
CA SER A 40 14.74 -24.43 -15.36
C SER A 40 16.07 -23.85 -14.85
N PHE A 41 16.09 -23.13 -13.73
CA PHE A 41 17.26 -22.43 -13.16
C PHE A 41 17.60 -22.88 -11.72
N SER A 42 17.05 -24.01 -11.26
CA SER A 42 17.08 -24.49 -9.85
C SER A 42 18.44 -25.06 -9.36
N GLN A 43 19.57 -24.66 -9.95
CA GLN A 43 20.90 -25.10 -9.50
C GLN A 43 21.37 -24.46 -8.17
N LYS A 44 20.64 -23.46 -7.64
CA LYS A 44 20.94 -22.86 -6.34
C LYS A 44 19.97 -23.38 -5.28
N SER A 45 20.48 -24.24 -4.39
CA SER A 45 19.84 -24.60 -3.12
C SER A 45 19.84 -23.40 -2.17
N ASN A 46 19.05 -22.37 -2.49
CA ASN A 46 18.78 -21.30 -1.53
C ASN A 46 17.68 -21.77 -0.58
N ASP A 47 17.74 -21.34 0.68
CA ASP A 47 16.66 -21.53 1.65
C ASP A 47 15.44 -20.70 1.21
N VAL A 48 14.62 -21.29 0.34
CA VAL A 48 13.40 -20.71 -0.21
C VAL A 48 12.48 -20.22 0.90
N SER A 49 12.43 -20.94 2.03
CA SER A 49 11.59 -20.54 3.17
C SER A 49 12.06 -19.21 3.74
N SER A 50 13.37 -19.07 4.01
CA SER A 50 13.94 -17.83 4.54
C SER A 50 13.76 -16.65 3.59
N ILE A 51 13.99 -16.85 2.28
CA ILE A 51 13.78 -15.83 1.25
C ILE A 51 12.31 -15.39 1.22
N CYS A 52 11.38 -16.34 1.20
CA CYS A 52 9.95 -16.05 1.20
C CYS A 52 9.52 -15.25 2.42
N SER A 53 9.99 -15.61 3.62
CA SER A 53 9.71 -14.85 4.84
C SER A 53 10.25 -13.42 4.78
N GLN A 54 11.49 -13.23 4.31
CA GLN A 54 12.07 -11.89 4.17
C GLN A 54 11.28 -11.00 3.20
N ILE A 55 10.89 -11.56 2.06
CA ILE A 55 10.12 -10.84 1.04
C ILE A 55 8.71 -10.53 1.54
N GLU A 56 8.07 -11.46 2.26
CA GLU A 56 6.76 -11.25 2.88
C GLU A 56 6.81 -10.09 3.90
N ASP A 57 7.85 -10.04 4.74
CA ASP A 57 8.06 -8.95 5.68
C ASP A 57 8.30 -7.61 4.98
N GLU A 58 9.00 -7.60 3.84
CA GLU A 58 9.17 -6.41 3.02
C GLU A 58 7.84 -5.90 2.45
N PHE A 59 7.02 -6.79 1.88
CA PHE A 59 5.68 -6.41 1.41
C PHE A 59 4.81 -5.87 2.54
N LYS A 60 4.81 -6.52 3.71
CA LYS A 60 4.05 -6.05 4.88
C LYS A 60 4.46 -4.65 5.30
N LYS A 61 5.76 -4.35 5.32
CA LYS A 61 6.26 -3.00 5.65
C LYS A 61 5.79 -1.96 4.64
N LEU A 62 5.85 -2.26 3.34
CA LEU A 62 5.39 -1.35 2.29
C LEU A 62 3.86 -1.12 2.36
N GLN A 63 3.09 -2.18 2.58
CA GLN A 63 1.64 -2.09 2.79
C GLN A 63 1.30 -1.25 4.02
N GLN A 64 1.99 -1.49 5.14
CA GLN A 64 1.79 -0.74 6.38
C GLN A 64 2.10 0.75 6.20
N GLU A 65 3.17 1.09 5.46
CA GLU A 65 3.50 2.48 5.15
C GLU A 65 2.36 3.18 4.39
N ARG A 66 1.73 2.49 3.43
CA ARG A 66 0.60 3.03 2.67
C ARG A 66 -0.67 3.15 3.52
N TYR A 67 -1.01 2.13 4.31
CA TYR A 67 -2.15 2.20 5.23
C TYR A 67 -2.00 3.33 6.25
N ASN A 68 -0.80 3.54 6.81
CA ASN A 68 -0.54 4.64 7.73
C ASN A 68 -0.84 6.00 7.10
N ILE A 69 -0.49 6.21 5.82
CA ILE A 69 -0.81 7.45 5.09
C ILE A 69 -2.31 7.57 4.83
N ILE A 70 -2.96 6.50 4.39
CA ILE A 70 -4.41 6.47 4.13
C ILE A 70 -5.18 6.83 5.40
N GLU A 71 -4.86 6.19 6.51
CA GLU A 71 -5.56 6.38 7.79
C GLU A 71 -5.31 7.77 8.37
N ARG A 72 -4.05 8.23 8.35
CA ARG A 72 -3.72 9.61 8.73
C ARG A 72 -4.51 10.62 7.92
N CYS A 73 -4.56 10.46 6.60
CA CYS A 73 -5.28 11.40 5.74
C CYS A 73 -6.81 11.33 5.91
N LEU A 74 -7.38 10.16 6.20
CA LEU A 74 -8.78 10.06 6.59
C LEU A 74 -9.05 10.84 7.87
N ASP A 75 -8.21 10.69 8.88
CA ASP A 75 -8.43 11.29 10.19
C ASP A 75 -8.22 12.81 10.17
N GLU A 76 -7.21 13.31 9.46
CA GLU A 76 -7.01 14.75 9.24
C GLU A 76 -8.23 15.39 8.54
N ASN A 77 -8.79 14.74 7.50
CA ASN A 77 -9.98 15.27 6.82
C ASN A 77 -11.26 15.16 7.67
N LYS A 78 -11.44 14.08 8.45
CA LYS A 78 -12.58 13.97 9.39
C LYS A 78 -12.51 15.07 10.45
N LYS A 79 -11.30 15.33 10.97
CA LYS A 79 -11.09 16.41 11.94
C LYS A 79 -11.42 17.77 11.33
N MET A 80 -10.91 18.05 10.13
CA MET A 80 -11.22 19.30 9.41
C MET A 80 -12.73 19.46 9.17
N TYR A 81 -13.43 18.39 8.79
CA TYR A 81 -14.88 18.40 8.62
C TYR A 81 -15.60 18.74 9.94
N SER A 82 -15.22 18.09 11.05
CA SER A 82 -15.80 18.35 12.37
C SER A 82 -15.58 19.80 12.80
N ASP A 83 -14.37 20.32 12.61
CA ASP A 83 -14.00 21.69 12.99
C ASP A 83 -14.80 22.72 12.18
N LEU A 84 -14.97 22.53 10.86
CA LEU A 84 -15.73 23.46 10.02
C LEU A 84 -17.25 23.33 10.22
N SER A 85 -17.76 22.12 10.42
CA SER A 85 -19.18 21.90 10.69
C SER A 85 -19.63 22.54 11.99
N SER A 86 -18.73 22.69 12.98
CA SER A 86 -19.02 23.36 14.25
C SER A 86 -19.09 24.90 14.16
N LYS A 87 -18.64 25.48 13.04
CA LYS A 87 -18.49 26.93 12.84
C LYS A 87 -19.50 27.53 11.85
N ASP A 88 -20.56 26.79 11.49
CA ASP A 88 -21.52 27.19 10.43
C ASP A 88 -20.83 27.58 9.11
N SER A 89 -19.78 26.83 8.73
CA SER A 89 -19.07 27.03 7.47
C SER A 89 -19.97 26.73 6.26
N SER A 90 -19.57 27.21 5.07
CA SER A 90 -20.36 27.02 3.85
C SER A 90 -20.58 25.54 3.52
N ASP A 91 -21.80 25.19 3.11
CA ASP A 91 -22.15 23.83 2.63
C ASP A 91 -21.21 23.37 1.50
N TYR A 92 -20.70 24.31 0.69
CA TYR A 92 -19.72 24.00 -0.37
C TYR A 92 -18.38 23.48 0.18
N GLU A 93 -17.88 24.08 1.26
CA GLU A 93 -16.60 23.68 1.87
C GLU A 93 -16.73 22.29 2.52
N LEU A 94 -17.83 22.05 3.21
CA LEU A 94 -18.14 20.75 3.81
C LEU A 94 -18.26 19.65 2.75
N LYS A 95 -18.97 19.92 1.65
CA LYS A 95 -19.07 19.00 0.50
C LYS A 95 -17.71 18.68 -0.12
N THR A 96 -16.82 19.67 -0.21
CA THR A 96 -15.46 19.49 -0.73
C THR A 96 -14.67 18.50 0.13
N ILE A 97 -14.74 18.63 1.46
CA ILE A 97 -14.06 17.71 2.39
C ILE A 97 -14.68 16.31 2.32
N LEU A 98 -16.01 16.20 2.29
CA LEU A 98 -16.70 14.91 2.16
C LEU A 98 -16.33 14.18 0.87
N ASN A 99 -16.22 14.91 -0.25
CA ASN A 99 -15.75 14.36 -1.51
C ASN A 99 -14.31 13.84 -1.38
N ARG A 100 -13.41 14.58 -0.71
CA ARG A 100 -12.04 14.12 -0.46
C ARG A 100 -12.00 12.85 0.38
N ILE A 101 -12.76 12.80 1.49
CA ILE A 101 -12.88 11.60 2.33
C ILE A 101 -13.36 10.41 1.51
N ARG A 102 -14.36 10.60 0.64
CA ARG A 102 -14.86 9.55 -0.24
C ARG A 102 -13.78 9.04 -1.19
N LEU A 103 -12.98 9.93 -1.78
CA LEU A 103 -11.88 9.54 -2.66
C LEU A 103 -10.78 8.77 -1.90
N ILE A 104 -10.40 9.22 -0.71
CA ILE A 104 -9.42 8.50 0.13
C ILE A 104 -9.94 7.11 0.53
N LYS A 105 -11.24 6.96 0.86
CA LYS A 105 -11.83 5.64 1.14
C LYS A 105 -11.78 4.70 -0.06
N ARG A 106 -11.93 5.23 -1.29
CA ARG A 106 -11.75 4.42 -2.51
C ARG A 106 -10.32 3.93 -2.63
N GLU A 107 -9.33 4.78 -2.37
CA GLU A 107 -7.93 4.38 -2.34
C GLU A 107 -7.63 3.32 -1.27
N LYS A 108 -8.31 3.37 -0.13
CA LYS A 108 -8.24 2.29 0.87
C LYS A 108 -8.69 0.94 0.29
N SER A 109 -9.84 0.91 -0.39
CA SER A 109 -10.32 -0.31 -1.04
C SER A 109 -9.39 -0.79 -2.17
N VAL A 110 -8.74 0.12 -2.90
CA VAL A 110 -7.70 -0.24 -3.88
C VAL A 110 -6.51 -0.91 -3.18
N GLU A 111 -6.08 -0.38 -2.04
CA GLU A 111 -4.98 -0.95 -1.26
C GLU A 111 -5.30 -2.36 -0.75
N GLU A 112 -6.53 -2.61 -0.27
CA GLU A 112 -7.00 -3.94 0.14
C GLU A 112 -6.94 -4.96 -1.02
N VAL A 113 -7.28 -4.53 -2.24
CA VAL A 113 -7.18 -5.37 -3.44
C VAL A 113 -5.72 -5.66 -3.78
N ILE A 114 -4.84 -4.67 -3.72
CA ILE A 114 -3.39 -4.84 -3.97
C ILE A 114 -2.80 -5.82 -2.95
N GLU A 115 -3.15 -5.68 -1.66
CA GLU A 115 -2.72 -6.59 -0.61
C GLU A 115 -3.14 -8.04 -0.91
N SER A 116 -4.40 -8.25 -1.26
CA SER A 116 -4.93 -9.57 -1.62
C SER A 116 -4.18 -10.20 -2.80
N GLN A 117 -3.90 -9.41 -3.84
CA GLN A 117 -3.14 -9.85 -5.02
C GLN A 117 -1.70 -10.22 -4.66
N THR A 118 -1.03 -9.39 -3.85
CA THR A 118 0.34 -9.63 -3.38
C THR A 118 0.43 -10.89 -2.52
N GLN A 119 -0.51 -11.10 -1.59
CA GLN A 119 -0.59 -12.32 -0.78
C GLN A 119 -0.77 -13.57 -1.64
N LYS A 120 -1.64 -13.50 -2.65
CA LYS A 120 -1.84 -14.59 -3.61
C LYS A 120 -0.56 -14.90 -4.38
N LEU A 121 0.09 -13.88 -4.93
CA LEU A 121 1.35 -14.02 -5.68
C LEU A 121 2.46 -14.65 -4.81
N MET A 122 2.61 -14.19 -3.57
CA MET A 122 3.54 -14.76 -2.60
C MET A 122 3.22 -16.22 -2.31
N SER A 123 1.97 -16.54 -1.97
CA SER A 123 1.54 -17.91 -1.71
C SER A 123 1.81 -18.83 -2.90
N GLU A 124 1.53 -18.40 -4.13
CA GLU A 124 1.76 -19.19 -5.33
C GLU A 124 3.23 -19.43 -5.62
N ARG A 125 4.10 -18.42 -5.42
CA ARG A 125 5.54 -18.54 -5.68
C ARG A 125 6.26 -19.35 -4.60
N CYS A 126 5.93 -19.09 -3.34
CA CYS A 126 6.58 -19.74 -2.20
C CYS A 126 6.11 -21.17 -1.98
N LYS A 127 4.81 -21.48 -2.13
CA LYS A 127 4.32 -22.86 -1.94
C LYS A 127 4.72 -23.79 -3.10
N LYS A 128 4.84 -23.31 -4.33
CA LYS A 128 5.27 -24.14 -5.48
C LYS A 128 6.67 -24.71 -5.32
N GLU A 129 7.50 -24.12 -4.47
CA GLU A 129 8.88 -24.55 -4.24
C GLU A 129 9.05 -25.28 -2.89
N LEU A 130 8.14 -25.11 -1.91
CA LEU A 130 8.19 -25.81 -0.62
C LEU A 130 7.59 -27.24 -0.63
N TYR A 131 6.82 -27.61 -1.66
CA TYR A 131 6.19 -28.94 -1.80
C TYR A 131 6.75 -29.75 -2.97
N LYS A 132 8.04 -29.57 -3.29
CA LYS A 132 8.78 -30.45 -4.21
C LYS A 132 9.79 -31.29 -3.46
#